data_AF-A0A8S0FTP8-F1
#
_entry.id   AF-A0A8S0FTP8-F1
#
_cell.length_a   1.000
_cell.length_b   1.000
_cell.length_c   1.000
_cell.angle_alpha   90.00
_cell.angle_beta   90.00
_cell.angle_gamma   90.00
#
_symmetry.space_group_name_H-M   'P 1'
#
loop_
_entity.id
_entity.type
_entity.pdbx_description
1 polymer ?
#
loop_
_entity_poly.entity_id
_entity_poly.type
_entity_poly.pdbx_seq_one_letter_code
_entity_poly.pdbx_strand_id
1 'polypeptide(L)' 'MEIAPSTASRLLTGKAALTPEMAIKLSVVIGSSPQMWLNLQNAWSLAEAEKTVDVSRLRRLVTQ' A
#
# COMPACT_ATOMS: atom_id res chain seq x y z
N MET A 1 -15.39 -14.20 -10.48
CA MET A 1 -14.57 -13.10 -9.93
C MET A 1 -14.82 -13.04 -8.43
N GLU A 2 -14.00 -13.74 -7.63
CA GLU A 2 -14.17 -13.85 -6.17
C GLU A 2 -13.58 -12.63 -5.43
N ILE A 3 -13.97 -11.44 -5.86
CA ILE A 3 -13.77 -10.23 -5.07
C ILE A 3 -15.16 -9.63 -4.92
N ALA A 4 -15.69 -9.67 -3.70
CA ALA A 4 -16.97 -9.02 -3.42
C ALA A 4 -16.87 -7.54 -3.86
N PRO A 5 -17.87 -6.98 -4.56
CA PRO A 5 -17.88 -5.57 -4.95
C PRO A 5 -17.66 -4.60 -3.77
N SER A 6 -18.08 -5.01 -2.56
CA SER A 6 -17.82 -4.28 -1.32
C SER A 6 -16.34 -4.22 -0.94
N THR A 7 -15.55 -5.26 -1.23
CA THR A 7 -14.10 -5.27 -1.02
C THR A 7 -13.41 -4.38 -2.05
N ALA A 8 -13.84 -4.40 -3.32
CA ALA A 8 -13.35 -3.47 -4.34
C ALA A 8 -13.68 -2.01 -3.98
N SER A 9 -14.90 -1.74 -3.50
CA SER A 9 -15.31 -0.40 -3.05
C SER A 9 -14.52 0.08 -1.81
N ARG A 10 -14.25 -0.80 -0.84
CA ARG A 10 -13.40 -0.46 0.32
C ARG A 10 -11.95 -0.17 -0.07
N LEU A 11 -11.42 -0.87 -1.07
CA LEU A 11 -10.09 -0.58 -1.64
C LEU A 11 -10.08 0.78 -2.37
N LEU A 12 -11.08 1.05 -3.21
CA LEU A 12 -11.23 2.33 -3.90
C LEU A 12 -11.42 3.52 -2.94
N THR A 13 -12.00 3.28 -1.77
CA THR A 13 -12.24 4.31 -0.74
C THR A 13 -11.12 4.39 0.30
N GLY A 14 -10.03 3.62 0.14
CA GLY A 14 -8.89 3.62 1.07
C GLY A 14 -9.20 3.07 2.47
N LYS A 15 -10.34 2.37 2.64
CA LYS A 15 -10.81 1.82 3.92
C LYS A 15 -10.32 0.39 4.18
N ALA A 16 -9.55 -0.19 3.28
CA ALA A 16 -8.91 -1.48 3.44
C ALA A 16 -7.48 -1.41 2.90
N ALA A 17 -6.51 -1.94 3.64
CA ALA A 17 -5.14 -2.05 3.18
C ALA A 17 -5.05 -3.03 2.00
N LEU A 18 -4.34 -2.64 0.95
CA LEU A 18 -4.08 -3.48 -0.21
C LEU A 18 -3.01 -4.53 0.14
N THR A 19 -3.43 -5.79 0.29
CA THR A 19 -2.54 -6.92 0.57
C THR A 19 -1.90 -7.47 -0.73
N PRO A 20 -0.80 -8.26 -0.65
CA PRO A 20 -0.20 -8.90 -1.82
C PRO A 20 -1.17 -9.77 -2.62
N GLU A 21 -2.04 -10.52 -1.94
CA GLU A 21 -3.08 -11.32 -2.60
C GLU A 21 -4.05 -10.42 -3.39
N MET A 22 -4.47 -9.29 -2.82
CA MET A 22 -5.31 -8.31 -3.52
C MET A 22 -4.60 -7.65 -4.68
N ALA A 23 -3.29 -7.38 -4.57
CA ALA A 23 -2.49 -6.85 -5.66
C ALA A 23 -2.48 -7.78 -6.88
N ILE A 24 -2.33 -9.09 -6.64
CA ILE A 24 -2.41 -10.12 -7.70
C ILE A 24 -3.81 -10.11 -8.33
N LYS A 25 -4.86 -10.14 -7.51
CA LYS A 25 -6.24 -10.11 -8.01
C LYS A 25 -6.54 -8.85 -8.84
N LEU A 26 -6.07 -7.68 -8.40
CA LEU A 26 -6.24 -6.42 -9.11
C LEU A 26 -5.47 -6.37 -10.43
N SER A 27 -4.26 -6.96 -10.49
CA SER A 27 -3.51 -7.04 -11.75
C SER A 27 -4.24 -7.83 -12.83
N VAL A 28 -4.99 -8.88 -12.44
CA VAL A 28 -5.77 -9.69 -13.39
C VAL A 28 -7.06 -8.98 -13.79
N VAL A 29 -7.73 -8.33 -12.84
CA VAL A 29 -9.06 -7.73 -13.06
C VAL A 29 -9.01 -6.35 -13.71
N ILE A 30 -8.09 -5.49 -13.27
CA ILE A 30 -7.98 -4.09 -13.71
C ILE A 30 -6.78 -3.91 -14.67
N GLY A 31 -5.76 -4.75 -14.56
CA GLY A 31 -4.51 -4.62 -15.29
C GLY A 31 -3.40 -4.02 -14.42
N SER A 32 -2.28 -3.67 -15.08
CA SER A 32 -1.00 -3.34 -14.44
C SER A 32 -0.37 -4.54 -13.70
N SER A 33 0.70 -4.29 -12.94
CA SER A 33 1.42 -5.33 -12.18
C SER A 33 1.02 -5.36 -10.70
N PRO A 34 1.10 -6.52 -10.03
CA PRO A 34 0.92 -6.60 -8.57
C PRO A 34 1.86 -5.64 -7.82
N GLN A 35 3.08 -5.47 -8.32
CA GLN A 35 4.06 -4.56 -7.72
C GLN A 35 3.59 -3.10 -7.76
N MET A 36 2.99 -2.65 -8.87
CA MET A 36 2.45 -1.29 -8.97
C MET A 36 1.36 -1.06 -7.92
N TRP A 37 0.46 -2.02 -7.73
CA TRP A 37 -0.61 -1.95 -6.73
C TRP A 37 -0.07 -1.87 -5.29
N LEU A 38 0.95 -2.67 -4.97
CA LEU A 38 1.63 -2.59 -3.67
C LEU A 38 2.35 -1.26 -3.47
N ASN A 39 2.96 -0.72 -4.52
CA ASN A 39 3.63 0.58 -4.45
C ASN A 39 2.65 1.71 -4.12
N LEU A 40 1.41 1.66 -4.61
CA LEU A 40 0.37 2.64 -4.24
C LEU A 40 0.06 2.63 -2.74
N GLN A 41 -0.09 1.43 -2.17
CA GLN A 41 -0.31 1.28 -0.72
C GLN A 41 0.90 1.76 0.08
N ASN A 42 2.11 1.40 -0.35
CA ASN A 42 3.34 1.82 0.32
C ASN A 42 3.51 3.34 0.29
N ALA A 43 3.21 3.99 -0.84
CA ALA A 43 3.29 5.44 -0.96
C ALA A 43 2.31 6.13 0.00
N TRP A 44 1.07 5.65 0.08
CA TRP A 44 0.08 6.19 1.02
C TRP A 44 0.51 5.97 2.48
N SER A 45 0.92 4.75 2.83
CA SER A 45 1.35 4.41 4.19
C SER A 45 2.57 5.23 4.62
N LEU A 46 3.51 5.49 3.70
CA LEU A 46 4.67 6.33 3.96
C LEU A 46 4.26 7.79 4.20
N ALA A 47 3.41 8.36 3.34
CA ALA A 47 2.91 9.72 3.49
C ALA A 47 2.13 9.93 4.81
N GLU A 48 1.42 8.90 5.29
CA GLU A 48 0.75 8.94 6.59
C GLU A 48 1.75 8.83 7.75
N ALA A 49 2.76 7.95 7.63
CA ALA A 49 3.81 7.80 8.62
C ALA A 49 4.65 9.09 8.78
N GLU A 50 4.96 9.78 7.68
CA GLU A 50 5.70 11.05 7.68
C GLU A 50 5.03 12.14 8.53
N LYS A 51 3.71 12.07 8.77
CA LYS A 51 2.99 13.03 9.61
C LYS A 51 3.18 12.80 11.10
N THR A 52 3.56 11.58 11.50
CA THR A 52 3.50 11.14 12.91
C THR A 52 4.81 10.60 13.45
N VAL A 53 5.71 10.14 12.58
CA VAL A 53 7.00 9.56 12.98
C VAL A 53 7.98 10.68 13.34
N ASP A 54 8.35 10.75 14.61
CA ASP A 54 9.42 11.64 15.09
C ASP A 54 10.79 10.99 14.87
N VAL A 55 11.59 11.59 13.98
CA VAL A 55 12.95 11.16 13.66
C VAL A 55 14.04 11.97 14.38
N SER A 56 13.67 12.95 15.23
CA SER A 56 14.60 13.91 15.84
C SER A 56 15.71 13.28 16.68
N ARG A 57 15.45 12.10 17.26
CA ARG A 57 16.40 11.37 18.11
C ARG A 57 17.23 10.33 17.37
N LEU A 58 16.98 10.13 16.08
CA LEU A 58 17.66 9.13 15.28
C LEU A 58 19.00 9.66 14.75
N ARG A 59 20.01 8.79 14.71
CA ARG A 59 21.30 9.08 14.06
C ARG A 59 21.48 8.14 12.89
N ARG A 60 21.99 8.67 11.77
CA ARG A 60 22.36 7.86 10.62
C ARG A 60 23.48 6.91 11.03
N LEU A 61 23.27 5.61 10.81
CA LEU A 61 24.32 4.62 10.96
C LEU A 61 25.32 4.85 9.82
N VAL A 62 26.56 5.16 10.17
CA VAL A 62 27.70 5.17 9.24
C VAL A 62 28.57 3.98 9.61
N THR A 63 28.80 3.10 8.65
CA THR A 63 29.84 2.06 8.75
C THR A 63 31.13 2.68 8.22
N GLN A 64 32.22 2.60 9.00
CA GLN A 64 33.56 2.99 8.56
C GLN A 64 34.11 1.94 7.60
#